data_AF-A0A1G8PI82-F1
#
_entry.id   AF-A0A1G8PI82-F1
#
_cell.length_a   1.000
_cell.length_b   1.000
_cell.length_c   1.000
_cell.angle_alpha   90.00
_cell.angle_beta   90.00
_cell.angle_gamma   90.00
#
_symmetry.space_group_name_H-M   'P 1'
#
loop_
_entity.id
_entity.type
_entity.pdbx_description
1 polymer ?
#
loop_
_entity_poly.entity_id
_entity_poly.type
_entity_poly.pdbx_seq_one_letter_code
_entity_poly.pdbx_strand_id
1 'polypeptide(L)'
;MDALWGVIIGSLLTVIGQGSAELVRARVATKGREDNRDRIRRRFHLDALEELESAALRLHDVLIEYQAVDTPDELLEKALRESMGVFDACVPRVESDVVRAKMQIWRNTAVRWVNDDDSAAAEQRAWQAALTACGEGMRAEL
;
A
#
# COMPACT_ATOMS: atom_id res chain seq x y z
N MET A 1 -27.84 -11.20 -10.66
CA MET A 1 -26.63 -11.13 -11.48
C MET A 1 -26.65 -9.84 -12.26
N ASP A 2 -25.49 -9.19 -12.24
CA ASP A 2 -24.98 -8.16 -13.15
C ASP A 2 -25.30 -6.67 -12.93
N ALA A 3 -24.17 -5.96 -12.88
CA ALA A 3 -23.93 -4.57 -13.25
C ALA A 3 -24.36 -3.46 -12.27
N LEU A 4 -23.55 -3.27 -11.21
CA LEU A 4 -23.55 -2.02 -10.44
C LEU A 4 -22.13 -1.52 -10.11
N TRP A 5 -21.21 -1.63 -11.07
CA TRP A 5 -19.83 -1.09 -10.98
C TRP A 5 -19.41 -0.32 -12.24
N GLY A 6 -20.37 0.25 -12.95
CA GLY A 6 -20.10 1.08 -14.12
C GLY A 6 -20.56 2.52 -13.89
N VAL A 7 -19.67 3.46 -14.23
CA VAL A 7 -19.88 4.91 -14.40
C VAL A 7 -19.51 5.78 -13.20
N ILE A 8 -18.25 6.23 -13.21
CA ILE A 8 -17.91 7.62 -12.89
C ILE A 8 -17.01 8.16 -14.02
N ILE A 9 -17.65 8.98 -14.86
CA ILE A 9 -17.14 10.21 -15.49
C ILE A 9 -16.15 10.02 -16.66
N GLY A 10 -16.75 9.91 -17.85
CA GLY A 10 -16.29 10.74 -18.96
C GLY A 10 -16.65 12.20 -18.67
N SER A 11 -15.71 13.12 -18.90
CA SER A 11 -15.88 14.55 -19.23
C SER A 11 -14.64 15.34 -18.78
N LEU A 12 -13.76 15.76 -19.71
CA LEU A 12 -13.54 17.19 -19.96
C LEU A 12 -12.63 17.43 -21.17
N LEU A 13 -13.04 18.40 -21.95
CA LEU A 13 -12.58 18.80 -23.28
C LEU A 13 -11.23 19.53 -23.30
N THR A 14 -10.48 19.23 -24.35
CA THR A 14 -9.75 20.11 -25.27
C THR A 14 -9.52 21.59 -24.89
N VAL A 15 -8.25 22.01 -24.85
CA VAL A 15 -7.84 23.41 -25.08
C VAL A 15 -6.66 23.45 -26.06
N ILE A 16 -6.84 24.22 -27.14
CA ILE A 16 -5.85 24.57 -28.17
C ILE A 16 -5.05 25.81 -27.71
N GLY A 17 -3.76 25.89 -28.05
CA GLY A 17 -3.02 27.15 -28.03
C GLY A 17 -1.56 27.03 -28.51
N GLN A 18 -1.30 27.44 -29.76
CA GLN A 18 0.03 27.56 -30.37
C GLN A 18 0.78 28.82 -29.87
N GLY A 19 2.12 28.75 -29.79
CA GLY A 19 2.99 29.94 -29.84
C GLY A 19 4.32 29.86 -29.06
N SER A 20 5.42 30.22 -29.73
CA SER A 20 6.77 30.58 -29.21
C SER A 20 7.86 29.48 -29.19
N ALA A 21 8.42 29.15 -30.35
CA ALA A 21 9.29 28.00 -30.59
C ALA A 21 10.71 27.99 -29.97
N GLU A 22 11.18 29.03 -29.26
CA GLU A 22 12.57 29.04 -28.74
C GLU A 22 12.71 29.19 -27.21
N LEU A 23 11.84 29.96 -26.54
CA LEU A 23 11.75 29.93 -25.07
C LEU A 23 11.09 28.62 -24.56
N VAL A 24 10.29 27.98 -25.42
CA VAL A 24 9.60 26.72 -25.16
C VAL A 24 10.58 25.55 -25.05
N ARG A 25 11.72 25.52 -25.74
CA ARG A 25 12.64 24.36 -25.65
C ARG A 25 13.31 24.26 -24.28
N ALA A 26 13.71 25.38 -23.68
CA ALA A 26 14.27 25.39 -22.33
C ALA A 26 13.20 25.11 -21.26
N ARG A 27 11.97 25.63 -21.44
CA ARG A 27 10.83 25.39 -20.55
C ARG A 27 10.25 23.97 -20.69
N VAL A 28 10.28 23.39 -21.88
CA VAL A 28 9.86 22.00 -22.16
C VAL A 28 10.95 21.01 -21.74
N ALA A 29 12.23 21.36 -21.82
CA ALA A 29 13.30 20.53 -21.27
C ALA A 29 13.31 20.53 -19.73
N THR A 30 12.96 21.66 -19.09
CA THR A 30 12.77 21.72 -17.63
C THR A 30 11.47 21.04 -17.21
N LYS A 31 10.34 21.38 -17.83
CA LYS A 31 9.05 20.70 -17.60
C LYS A 31 9.12 19.21 -17.88
N GLY A 32 9.77 18.77 -18.96
CA GLY A 32 9.96 17.35 -19.28
C GLY A 32 10.88 16.62 -18.30
N ARG A 33 11.83 17.32 -17.65
CA ARG A 33 12.63 16.76 -16.55
C ARG A 33 11.85 16.68 -15.25
N GLU A 34 11.03 17.70 -14.94
CA GLU A 34 10.14 17.71 -13.77
C GLU A 34 9.07 16.63 -13.90
N ASP A 35 8.38 16.56 -15.03
CA ASP A 35 7.39 15.52 -15.34
C ASP A 35 8.01 14.11 -15.26
N ASN A 36 9.25 13.93 -15.72
CA ASN A 36 9.95 12.64 -15.62
C ASN A 36 10.36 12.30 -14.19
N ARG A 37 10.84 13.27 -13.41
CA ARG A 37 11.18 13.08 -11.98
C ARG A 37 9.93 12.73 -11.17
N ASP A 38 8.83 13.42 -11.40
CA ASP A 38 7.58 13.18 -10.71
C ASP A 38 6.99 11.82 -11.11
N ARG A 39 7.12 11.42 -12.38
CA ARG A 39 6.76 10.06 -12.82
C ARG A 39 7.61 8.97 -12.14
N ILE A 40 8.92 9.19 -12.02
CA ILE A 40 9.82 8.26 -11.36
C ILE A 40 9.47 8.14 -9.86
N ARG A 41 9.21 9.27 -9.19
CA ARG A 41 8.82 9.28 -7.78
C ARG A 41 7.50 8.53 -7.54
N ARG A 42 6.47 8.80 -8.36
CA ARG A 42 5.18 8.08 -8.28
C ARG A 42 5.36 6.58 -8.43
N ARG A 43 6.20 6.15 -9.37
CA ARG A 43 6.49 4.73 -9.58
C ARG A 43 7.17 4.10 -8.36
N PHE A 44 8.18 4.76 -7.80
CA PHE A 44 8.80 4.28 -6.56
C PHE A 44 7.81 4.22 -5.39
N HIS A 45 6.87 5.17 -5.33
CA HIS A 45 5.85 5.16 -4.29
C HIS A 45 4.86 4.00 -4.46
N LEU A 46 4.40 3.76 -5.70
CA LEU A 46 3.57 2.61 -6.06
C LEU A 46 4.26 1.28 -5.73
N ASP A 47 5.50 1.11 -6.16
CA ASP A 47 6.30 -0.09 -5.88
C ASP A 47 6.42 -0.32 -4.35
N ALA A 48 6.63 0.75 -3.56
CA ALA A 48 6.68 0.66 -2.11
C ALA A 48 5.34 0.26 -1.46
N LEU A 49 4.21 0.73 -2.01
CA LEU A 49 2.87 0.36 -1.55
C LEU A 49 2.56 -1.12 -1.88
N GLU A 50 2.88 -1.57 -3.09
CA GLU A 50 2.71 -2.97 -3.52
C GLU A 50 3.56 -3.93 -2.67
N GLU A 51 4.82 -3.57 -2.41
CA GLU A 51 5.70 -4.35 -1.55
C GLU A 51 5.16 -4.44 -0.11
N LEU A 52 4.64 -3.32 0.44
CA LEU A 52 4.04 -3.30 1.77
C LEU A 52 2.77 -4.16 1.85
N GLU A 53 1.87 -4.07 0.86
CA GLU A 53 0.67 -4.91 0.80
C GLU A 53 1.04 -6.40 0.73
N SER A 54 2.01 -6.75 -0.12
CA SER A 54 2.49 -8.13 -0.25
C SER A 54 3.13 -8.65 1.04
N ALA A 55 3.91 -7.81 1.74
CA ALA A 55 4.47 -8.16 3.04
C ALA A 55 3.39 -8.34 4.11
N ALA A 56 2.37 -7.48 4.12
CA ALA A 56 1.25 -7.55 5.04
C ALA A 56 0.43 -8.84 4.83
N LEU A 57 0.11 -9.19 3.58
CA LEU A 57 -0.59 -10.43 3.25
C LEU A 57 0.19 -11.66 3.73
N ARG A 58 1.49 -11.74 3.43
CA ARG A 58 2.35 -12.84 3.89
C ARG A 58 2.38 -12.96 5.41
N LEU A 59 2.51 -11.84 6.11
CA LEU A 59 2.49 -11.83 7.57
C LEU A 59 1.13 -12.28 8.11
N HIS A 60 0.03 -11.82 7.53
CA HIS A 60 -1.32 -12.22 7.92
C HIS A 60 -1.54 -13.73 7.78
N ASP A 61 -1.11 -14.33 6.66
CA ASP A 61 -1.21 -15.77 6.43
C ASP A 61 -0.44 -16.57 7.50
N VAL A 62 0.79 -16.14 7.81
CA VAL A 62 1.61 -16.78 8.85
C VAL A 62 0.99 -16.62 10.23
N LEU A 63 0.39 -15.46 10.54
CA LEU A 63 -0.29 -15.22 11.82
C LEU A 63 -1.53 -16.09 11.98
N ILE A 64 -2.31 -16.32 10.90
CA ILE A 64 -3.44 -17.26 10.91
C ILE A 64 -2.95 -18.67 11.21
N GLU A 65 -1.90 -19.13 10.54
CA GLU A 65 -1.33 -20.46 10.78
C GLU A 65 -0.80 -20.59 12.21
N TYR A 66 -0.12 -19.56 12.71
CA TYR A 66 0.39 -19.49 14.07
C TYR A 66 -0.72 -19.52 15.12
N GLN A 67 -1.84 -18.83 14.89
CA GLN A 67 -2.99 -18.82 15.79
C GLN A 67 -3.75 -20.16 15.80
N ALA A 68 -3.69 -20.91 14.69
CA ALA A 68 -4.40 -22.18 14.55
C ALA A 68 -3.72 -23.37 15.24
N VAL A 69 -2.47 -23.22 15.70
CA VAL A 69 -1.68 -24.30 16.33
C VAL A 69 -1.49 -24.07 17.82
N ASP A 70 -1.63 -25.13 18.62
CA ASP A 70 -1.40 -25.06 20.08
C ASP A 70 0.09 -24.91 20.43
N THR A 71 0.98 -25.45 19.60
CA THR A 71 2.44 -25.40 19.82
C THR A 71 3.15 -25.22 18.47
N PRO A 72 3.59 -23.99 18.14
CA PRO A 72 4.34 -23.70 16.92
C PRO A 72 5.68 -24.46 16.88
N ASP A 73 6.07 -24.91 15.70
CA ASP A 73 7.39 -25.49 15.49
C ASP A 73 8.44 -24.42 15.12
N GLU A 74 9.72 -24.80 15.08
CA GLU A 74 10.82 -23.88 14.78
C GLU A 74 10.70 -23.25 13.38
N LEU A 75 10.06 -23.94 12.42
CA LEU A 75 9.88 -23.44 11.06
C LEU A 75 8.85 -22.31 11.03
N LEU A 76 7.72 -22.50 11.72
CA LEU A 76 6.66 -21.52 11.81
C LEU A 76 7.10 -20.29 12.62
N GLU A 77 7.85 -20.48 13.72
CA GLU A 77 8.45 -19.37 14.47
C GLU A 77 9.43 -18.55 13.61
N LYS A 78 10.23 -19.23 12.78
CA LYS A 78 11.14 -18.58 11.85
C LYS A 78 10.38 -17.82 10.77
N ALA A 79 9.34 -18.42 10.18
CA ALA A 79 8.50 -17.77 9.18
C ALA A 79 7.81 -16.52 9.73
N LEU A 80 7.33 -16.57 10.98
CA LEU A 80 6.74 -15.41 11.66
C LEU A 80 7.79 -14.30 11.83
N ARG A 81 8.99 -14.62 12.32
CA ARG A 81 10.05 -13.64 12.50
C ARG A 81 10.49 -12.98 11.18
N GLU A 82 10.63 -13.78 10.13
CA GLU A 82 11.00 -13.30 8.80
C GLU A 82 9.92 -12.39 8.21
N SER A 83 8.66 -12.81 8.25
CA SER A 83 7.54 -12.01 7.74
C SER A 83 7.36 -10.70 8.51
N MET A 84 7.52 -10.71 9.83
CA MET A 84 7.56 -9.49 10.65
C MET A 84 8.70 -8.55 10.23
N GLY A 85 9.91 -9.10 10.06
CA GLY A 85 11.07 -8.31 9.65
C GLY A 85 10.91 -7.68 8.27
N VAL A 86 10.35 -8.41 7.30
CA VAL A 86 10.06 -7.90 5.96
C VAL A 86 9.00 -6.79 6.03
N PHE A 87 7.92 -7.01 6.78
CA PHE A 87 6.89 -5.99 6.96
C PHE A 87 7.47 -4.69 7.57
N ASP A 88 8.24 -4.81 8.65
CA ASP A 88 8.84 -3.66 9.34
C ASP A 88 9.82 -2.89 8.45
N ALA A 89 10.49 -3.58 7.52
CA ALA A 89 11.37 -2.96 6.52
C ALA A 89 10.59 -2.23 5.41
N CYS A 90 9.38 -2.68 5.07
CA CYS A 90 8.54 -2.07 4.04
C CYS A 90 7.82 -0.81 4.54
N VAL A 91 7.33 -0.80 5.79
CA VAL A 91 6.57 0.33 6.36
C VAL A 91 7.24 1.70 6.16
N PRO A 92 8.54 1.92 6.52
CA PRO A 92 9.16 3.24 6.41
C PRO A 92 9.38 3.71 4.96
N ARG A 93 9.25 2.83 3.96
CA ARG A 93 9.44 3.17 2.54
C ARG A 93 8.21 3.83 1.92
N VAL A 94 7.05 3.70 2.56
CA VAL A 94 5.79 4.31 2.10
C VAL A 94 5.72 5.76 2.54
N GLU A 95 5.57 6.70 1.60
CA GLU A 95 5.51 8.14 1.91
C GLU A 95 4.24 8.53 2.68
N SER A 96 3.11 7.87 2.44
CA SER A 96 1.82 8.18 3.08
C SER A 96 1.78 7.82 4.57
N ASP A 97 1.72 8.84 5.43
CA ASP A 97 1.58 8.70 6.88
C ASP A 97 0.33 7.91 7.28
N VAL A 98 -0.77 8.09 6.56
CA VAL A 98 -2.05 7.40 6.83
C VAL A 98 -1.89 5.90 6.59
N VAL A 99 -1.27 5.51 5.48
CA VAL A 99 -1.01 4.09 5.17
C VAL A 99 -0.11 3.48 6.23
N ARG A 100 1.01 4.14 6.55
CA ARG A 100 1.93 3.66 7.60
C ARG A 100 1.22 3.48 8.94
N ALA A 101 0.42 4.46 9.36
CA ALA A 101 -0.30 4.41 10.63
C ALA A 101 -1.31 3.26 10.67
N LYS A 102 -2.11 3.08 9.61
CA LYS A 102 -3.11 1.99 9.54
C LYS A 102 -2.44 0.62 9.53
N MET A 103 -1.35 0.47 8.78
CA MET A 103 -0.56 -0.76 8.73
C MET A 103 0.06 -1.11 10.10
N GLN A 104 0.59 -0.12 10.83
CA GLN A 104 1.11 -0.34 12.18
C GLN A 104 0.01 -0.67 13.20
N ILE A 105 -1.15 -0.01 13.11
CA ILE A 105 -2.31 -0.32 13.96
C ILE A 105 -2.75 -1.77 13.74
N TRP A 106 -2.85 -2.20 12.49
CA TRP A 106 -3.14 -3.60 12.15
C TRP A 106 -2.10 -4.55 12.75
N ARG A 107 -0.80 -4.38 12.46
CA ARG A 107 0.27 -5.23 13.01
C ARG A 107 0.18 -5.39 14.53
N ASN A 108 0.00 -4.28 15.25
CA ASN A 108 -0.09 -4.30 16.71
C ASN A 108 -1.35 -5.02 17.22
N THR A 109 -2.45 -4.93 16.46
CA THR A 109 -3.70 -5.63 16.79
C THR A 109 -3.58 -7.12 16.47
N ALA A 110 -2.95 -7.47 15.37
CA ALA A 110 -2.74 -8.86 14.96
C ALA A 110 -1.82 -9.61 15.93
N VAL A 111 -0.74 -8.97 16.41
CA VAL A 111 0.11 -9.55 17.47
C VAL A 111 -0.69 -9.79 18.75
N ARG A 112 -1.63 -8.91 19.12
CA ARG A 112 -2.49 -9.15 20.30
C ARG A 112 -3.43 -10.31 20.06
N TRP A 113 -4.03 -10.38 18.88
CA TRP A 113 -4.94 -11.47 18.49
C TRP A 113 -4.31 -12.85 18.57
N VAL A 114 -3.07 -13.00 18.12
CA VAL A 114 -2.36 -14.27 18.26
C VAL A 114 -2.12 -14.66 19.74
N ASN A 115 -2.11 -13.70 20.66
CA ASN A 115 -1.93 -13.95 22.10
C ASN A 115 -3.25 -13.98 22.90
N ASP A 116 -4.36 -13.52 22.31
CA ASP A 116 -5.66 -13.31 22.98
C ASP A 116 -6.82 -13.38 21.98
N ASP A 117 -7.63 -14.44 22.10
CA ASP A 117 -8.68 -14.80 21.15
C ASP A 117 -9.84 -13.77 21.09
N ASP A 118 -10.06 -13.00 22.16
CA ASP A 118 -11.13 -11.99 22.24
C ASP A 118 -10.92 -10.80 21.28
N SER A 119 -9.75 -10.71 20.63
CA SER A 119 -9.39 -9.60 19.75
C SER A 119 -9.51 -9.87 18.25
N ALA A 120 -10.01 -11.03 17.82
CA ALA A 120 -10.19 -11.39 16.40
C ALA A 120 -11.03 -10.36 15.62
N ALA A 121 -12.15 -9.89 16.19
CA ALA A 121 -12.99 -8.90 15.53
C ALA A 121 -12.31 -7.51 15.40
N ALA A 122 -11.40 -7.19 16.33
CA ALA A 122 -10.61 -5.97 16.28
C ALA A 122 -9.50 -6.07 15.23
N GLU A 123 -8.83 -7.23 15.15
CA GLU A 123 -7.85 -7.56 14.13
C GLU A 123 -8.46 -7.41 12.73
N GLN A 124 -9.58 -8.08 12.46
CA GLN A 124 -10.22 -8.06 11.14
C GLN A 124 -10.60 -6.65 10.69
N ARG A 125 -11.07 -5.80 11.62
CA ARG A 125 -11.38 -4.39 11.36
C ARG A 125 -10.12 -3.58 11.04
N ALA A 126 -9.03 -3.81 11.78
CA ALA A 126 -7.77 -3.14 11.54
C ALA A 126 -7.16 -3.57 10.20
N TRP A 127 -7.26 -4.85 9.85
CA TRP A 127 -6.82 -5.42 8.58
C TRP A 127 -7.53 -4.77 7.38
N GLN A 128 -8.86 -4.73 7.40
CA GLN A 128 -9.65 -4.08 6.35
C GLN A 128 -9.30 -2.59 6.20
N ALA A 129 -9.12 -1.88 7.31
CA ALA A 129 -8.73 -0.48 7.29
C ALA A 129 -7.33 -0.27 6.70
N ALA A 130 -6.38 -1.16 6.97
CA ALA A 130 -5.03 -1.12 6.42
C ALA A 130 -5.02 -1.37 4.90
N LEU A 131 -5.70 -2.42 4.43
CA LEU A 131 -5.81 -2.71 2.99
C LEU A 131 -6.55 -1.60 2.23
N THR A 132 -7.63 -1.06 2.80
CA THR A 132 -8.36 0.05 2.19
C THR A 132 -7.47 1.27 2.02
N ALA A 133 -6.73 1.66 3.07
CA ALA A 133 -5.80 2.78 3.01
C ALA A 133 -4.68 2.53 1.99
N CYS A 134 -4.16 1.29 1.91
CA CYS A 134 -3.12 0.94 0.94
C CYS A 134 -3.65 1.07 -0.51
N GLY A 135 -4.82 0.50 -0.80
CA GLY A 135 -5.43 0.59 -2.12
C GLY A 135 -5.85 2.01 -2.50
N GLU A 136 -6.28 2.83 -1.53
CA GLU A 136 -6.50 4.28 -1.73
C GLU A 136 -5.20 5.01 -2.04
N GLY A 137 -4.11 4.69 -1.34
CA GLY A 137 -2.77 5.19 -1.64
C GLY A 137 -2.35 4.85 -3.06
N MET A 138 -2.51 3.60 -3.50
CA MET A 138 -2.16 3.19 -4.86
C MET A 138 -3.00 3.92 -5.91
N ARG A 139 -4.32 4.03 -5.69
CA ARG A 139 -5.22 4.75 -6.60
C ARG A 139 -4.93 6.24 -6.72
N ALA A 140 -4.36 6.86 -5.70
CA ALA A 140 -3.96 8.27 -5.74
C ALA A 140 -2.74 8.53 -6.64
N GLU A 141 -1.97 7.48 -6.96
CA GLU A 141 -0.72 7.56 -7.73
C GLU A 141 -0.87 7.16 -9.21
N LEU A 142 -2.02 6.60 -9.59
CA LEU A 142 -2.41 6.21 -10.96
C LEU A 142 -2.98 7.39 -11.75
#